data_AF-A0A533W306-F1
#
_entry.id   AF-A0A533W306-F1
#
_cell.length_a   1.000
_cell.length_b   1.000
_cell.length_c   1.000
_cell.angle_alpha   90.00
_cell.angle_beta   90.00
_cell.angle_gamma   90.00
#
_symmetry.space_group_name_H-M   'P 1'
#
loop_
_entity.id
_entity.type
_entity.pdbx_description
1 polymer ?
#
loop_
_entity_poly.entity_id
_entity_poly.type
_entity_poly.pdbx_seq_one_letter_code
_entity_poly.pdbx_strand_id
1 'polypeptide(L)'
;MAIPYLLLQTIVVPLIAAAVTYPLGRRLGRRVGWVSFAALLYTSVLLLLAGIEIFNTGAPIREEYAWAAIIGLKFGFLADNLSLPVALVMNAVVAATSVYSMPYMKHRLEAMFGKERADQYPLYFVNYLLFAVGLAGVALSTNLIELYVFVELVLIPSYLLIGLFGYVDKERIALMYFIWNHVGAFLFLAGILIVYFTSGSFNIEDMASIARNPLAFWAVLLILVGWLFKMATFGFHVWLPWAHGEHPTSIAAIIAIIVGLGNYVIVRL
;
A
#
# COMPACT_ATOMS: atom_id res chain seq x y z
N MET A 1 -23.82 13.19 6.42
CA MET A 1 -22.64 12.58 7.06
C MET A 1 -22.28 13.34 8.33
N ALA A 2 -21.99 12.64 9.42
CA ALA A 2 -21.55 13.28 10.67
C ALA A 2 -20.02 13.48 10.74
N ILE A 3 -19.24 12.80 9.89
CA ILE A 3 -17.78 12.90 9.84
C ILE A 3 -17.37 13.35 8.44
N PRO A 4 -16.71 14.51 8.28
CA PRO A 4 -16.26 14.99 6.97
C PRO A 4 -15.02 14.22 6.49
N TYR A 5 -14.90 14.00 5.18
CA TYR A 5 -13.68 13.44 4.55
C TYR A 5 -13.25 12.08 5.12
N LEU A 6 -14.22 11.18 5.26
CA LEU A 6 -14.05 9.90 5.92
C LEU A 6 -12.96 9.04 5.24
N LEU A 7 -12.93 8.97 3.90
CA LEU A 7 -11.95 8.16 3.16
C LEU A 7 -10.57 8.81 3.18
N LEU A 8 -10.48 10.13 2.96
CA LEU A 8 -9.21 10.86 3.03
C LEU A 8 -8.52 10.69 4.40
N GLN A 9 -9.29 10.69 5.49
CA GLN A 9 -8.74 10.47 6.83
C GLN A 9 -8.08 9.10 6.99
N THR A 10 -8.54 8.05 6.27
CA THR A 10 -7.92 6.72 6.31
C THR A 10 -6.49 6.72 5.76
N ILE A 11 -6.16 7.69 4.90
CA ILE A 11 -4.83 7.86 4.31
C ILE A 11 -4.00 8.87 5.13
N VAL A 12 -4.60 10.01 5.47
CA VAL A 12 -3.90 11.12 6.12
C VAL A 12 -3.52 10.80 7.57
N VAL A 13 -4.37 10.09 8.32
CA VAL A 13 -4.08 9.79 9.73
C VAL A 13 -2.86 8.89 9.90
N PRO A 14 -2.72 7.74 9.20
CA PRO A 14 -1.51 6.94 9.26
C PRO A 14 -0.27 7.68 8.74
N LEU A 15 -0.42 8.57 7.75
CA LEU A 15 0.67 9.39 7.23
C LEU A 15 1.17 10.41 8.27
N ILE A 16 0.27 11.12 8.95
CA ILE A 16 0.62 12.02 10.05
C ILE A 16 1.22 11.21 11.21
N ALA A 17 0.64 10.06 11.54
CA ALA A 17 1.17 9.17 12.57
C ALA A 17 2.59 8.72 12.23
N ALA A 18 2.91 8.45 10.96
CA ALA A 18 4.27 8.12 10.53
C ALA A 18 5.23 9.28 10.81
N ALA A 19 4.86 10.52 10.43
CA ALA A 19 5.69 11.70 10.69
C ALA A 19 5.92 11.95 12.20
N VAL A 20 4.89 11.74 13.03
CA VAL A 20 4.96 11.93 14.49
C VAL A 20 5.70 10.77 15.20
N THR A 21 5.67 9.57 14.63
CA THR A 21 6.32 8.38 15.17
C THR A 21 7.83 8.55 15.29
N TYR A 22 8.48 9.25 14.34
CA TYR A 22 9.93 9.45 14.38
C TYR A 22 10.42 10.19 15.64
N PRO A 23 9.94 11.42 15.95
CA PRO A 23 10.35 12.14 17.15
C PRO A 23 9.87 11.48 18.45
N LEU A 24 8.65 10.91 18.49
CA LEU A 24 8.14 10.23 19.68
C LEU A 24 8.88 8.93 19.98
N GLY A 25 9.25 8.18 18.94
CA GLY A 25 9.95 6.91 19.10
C GLY A 25 11.31 7.05 19.76
N ARG A 26 11.99 8.20 19.60
CA ARG A 26 13.24 8.49 20.31
C ARG A 26 13.07 8.53 21.84
N ARG A 27 11.86 8.81 22.33
CA ARG A 27 11.52 8.85 23.76
C ARG A 27 10.82 7.57 24.23
N LEU A 28 9.91 7.04 23.42
CA LEU A 28 9.04 5.91 23.78
C LEU A 28 9.65 4.54 23.48
N GLY A 29 10.69 4.46 22.63
CA GLY A 29 11.29 3.21 22.16
C GLY A 29 10.22 2.27 21.59
N ARG A 30 10.18 1.04 22.11
CA ARG A 30 9.21 0.01 21.71
C ARG A 30 7.75 0.46 21.79
N ARG A 31 7.41 1.29 22.79
CA ARG A 31 6.02 1.72 23.02
C ARG A 31 5.47 2.61 21.91
N VAL A 32 6.32 3.12 21.02
CA VAL A 32 5.86 3.88 19.86
C VAL A 32 4.95 3.08 18.93
N GLY A 33 5.04 1.74 18.95
CA GLY A 33 4.11 0.88 18.20
C GLY A 33 2.64 1.05 18.61
N TRP A 34 2.36 1.53 19.83
CA TRP A 34 1.00 1.88 20.24
C TRP A 34 0.45 3.11 19.52
N VAL A 35 1.31 4.04 19.08
CA VAL A 35 0.91 5.17 18.23
C VAL A 35 0.46 4.64 16.88
N SER A 36 1.21 3.71 16.29
CA SER A 36 0.83 3.04 15.05
C SER A 36 -0.48 2.28 15.21
N PHE A 37 -0.61 1.46 16.25
CA PHE A 37 -1.85 0.72 16.52
C PHE A 37 -3.05 1.64 16.71
N ALA A 38 -2.92 2.73 17.45
CA ALA A 38 -4.01 3.68 17.68
C ALA A 38 -4.47 4.35 16.38
N ALA A 39 -3.52 4.75 15.51
CA ALA A 39 -3.84 5.30 14.20
C ALA A 39 -4.59 4.29 13.32
N LEU A 40 -4.15 3.02 13.32
CA LEU A 40 -4.77 1.96 12.52
C LEU A 40 -6.12 1.50 13.07
N LEU A 41 -6.29 1.52 14.39
CA LEU A 41 -7.58 1.27 15.03
C LEU A 41 -8.58 2.37 14.65
N TYR A 42 -8.14 3.63 14.68
CA TYR A 42 -8.96 4.76 14.24
C TYR A 42 -9.41 4.60 12.78
N THR A 43 -8.49 4.32 11.86
CA THR A 43 -8.85 4.12 10.45
C THR A 43 -9.72 2.87 10.23
N SER A 44 -9.57 1.83 11.07
CA SER A 44 -10.46 0.66 11.03
C SER A 44 -11.89 1.04 11.40
N VAL A 45 -12.06 1.88 12.42
CA VAL A 45 -13.39 2.41 12.81
C VAL A 45 -13.97 3.24 11.68
N LEU A 46 -13.19 4.11 11.03
CA LEU A 46 -13.67 4.88 9.88
C LEU A 46 -14.16 3.98 8.74
N LEU A 47 -13.40 2.95 8.36
CA LEU A 47 -13.80 2.00 7.32
C LEU A 47 -15.08 1.20 7.72
N LEU A 48 -15.24 0.86 8.99
CA LEU A 48 -16.48 0.24 9.48
C LEU A 48 -17.68 1.20 9.38
N LEU A 49 -17.48 2.48 9.73
CA LEU A 49 -18.52 3.51 9.58
C LEU A 49 -18.89 3.72 8.11
N ALA A 50 -17.92 3.71 7.20
CA ALA A 50 -18.18 3.72 5.75
C ALA A 50 -19.07 2.54 5.35
N GLY A 51 -18.78 1.35 5.87
CA GLY A 51 -19.56 0.15 5.58
C GLY A 51 -21.00 0.22 6.07
N ILE A 52 -21.21 0.78 7.27
CA ILE A 52 -22.56 1.02 7.81
C ILE A 52 -23.31 2.02 6.93
N GLU A 53 -22.65 3.08 6.46
CA GLU A 53 -23.26 4.07 5.57
C GLU A 53 -23.63 3.49 4.20
N ILE A 54 -22.74 2.72 3.58
CA ILE A 54 -23.02 2.01 2.31
C ILE A 54 -24.18 1.02 2.51
N PHE A 55 -24.19 0.26 3.60
CA PHE A 55 -25.25 -0.70 3.90
C PHE A 55 -26.62 -0.02 4.08
N ASN A 56 -26.67 1.13 4.75
CA ASN A 56 -27.91 1.85 5.03
C ASN A 56 -28.44 2.62 3.80
N THR A 57 -27.55 3.18 2.98
CA THR A 57 -27.93 4.03 1.84
C THR A 57 -28.00 3.27 0.52
N GLY A 58 -27.31 2.14 0.42
CA GLY A 58 -27.10 1.39 -0.82
C GLY A 58 -26.18 2.07 -1.83
N ALA A 59 -25.60 3.23 -1.50
CA ALA A 59 -24.77 4.02 -2.40
C ALA A 59 -23.28 3.95 -2.01
N PRO A 60 -22.35 3.90 -2.97
CA PRO A 60 -20.93 3.98 -2.67
C PRO A 60 -20.54 5.39 -2.18
N ILE A 61 -19.49 5.47 -1.37
CA ILE A 61 -18.94 6.75 -0.89
C ILE A 61 -17.80 7.16 -1.83
N ARG A 62 -17.93 8.35 -2.43
CA ARG A 62 -16.91 8.92 -3.33
C ARG A 62 -16.45 10.27 -2.79
N GLU A 63 -15.14 10.45 -2.70
CA GLU A 63 -14.51 11.71 -2.34
C GLU A 63 -13.55 12.12 -3.47
N GLU A 64 -13.57 13.39 -3.88
CA GLU A 64 -12.66 13.92 -4.90
C GLU A 64 -12.01 15.22 -4.43
N TYR A 65 -10.71 15.36 -4.71
CA TYR A 65 -9.88 16.50 -4.35
C TYR A 65 -9.05 16.93 -5.57
N ALA A 66 -8.82 18.22 -5.73
CA ALA A 66 -7.95 18.71 -6.81
C ALA A 66 -6.49 18.43 -6.47
N TRP A 67 -5.76 17.73 -7.35
CA TRP A 67 -4.33 17.47 -7.18
C TRP A 67 -3.48 18.38 -8.08
N ALA A 68 -3.67 18.30 -9.39
CA ALA A 68 -2.99 19.17 -10.35
C ALA A 68 -4.00 19.73 -11.36
N ALA A 69 -4.58 20.88 -11.01
CA ALA A 69 -5.65 21.52 -11.77
C ALA A 69 -5.28 21.83 -13.24
N ILE A 70 -4.00 22.10 -13.52
CA ILE A 70 -3.50 22.43 -14.86
C ILE A 70 -3.65 21.25 -15.83
N ILE A 71 -3.51 20.02 -15.34
CA ILE A 71 -3.65 18.79 -16.12
C ILE A 71 -4.96 18.05 -15.82
N GLY A 72 -5.90 18.70 -15.12
CA GLY A 72 -7.19 18.11 -14.75
C GLY A 72 -7.10 16.92 -13.77
N LEU A 73 -5.94 16.71 -13.13
CA LEU A 73 -5.72 15.56 -12.28
C LEU A 73 -6.41 15.75 -10.92
N LYS A 74 -7.31 14.82 -10.61
CA LYS A 74 -8.02 14.74 -9.34
C LYS A 74 -7.48 13.57 -8.52
N PHE A 75 -7.43 13.75 -7.20
CA PHE A 75 -7.21 12.69 -6.23
C PHE A 75 -8.58 12.20 -5.77
N GLY A 76 -8.87 10.91 -5.93
CA GLY A 76 -10.22 10.41 -5.68
C GLY A 76 -10.24 9.09 -4.94
N PHE A 77 -11.07 9.03 -3.91
CA PHE A 77 -11.31 7.81 -3.15
C PHE A 77 -12.73 7.30 -3.36
N LEU A 78 -12.86 6.01 -3.64
CA LEU A 78 -14.13 5.33 -3.83
C LEU A 78 -14.18 4.10 -2.93
N ALA A 79 -15.10 4.15 -1.96
CA ALA A 79 -15.50 3.00 -1.15
C ALA A 79 -16.81 2.45 -1.70
N ASP A 80 -16.74 1.25 -2.28
CA ASP A 80 -17.87 0.48 -2.78
C ASP A 80 -17.84 -0.94 -2.20
N ASN A 81 -18.76 -1.81 -2.64
CA ASN A 81 -18.87 -3.18 -2.15
C ASN A 81 -17.66 -4.08 -2.50
N LEU A 82 -16.73 -3.61 -3.33
CA LEU A 82 -15.48 -4.30 -3.67
C LEU A 82 -14.30 -3.69 -2.91
N SER A 83 -14.10 -2.36 -3.01
CA SER A 83 -12.93 -1.69 -2.44
C SER A 83 -12.96 -1.63 -0.92
N LEU A 84 -14.14 -1.46 -0.31
CA LEU A 84 -14.25 -1.29 1.14
C LEU A 84 -13.87 -2.56 1.92
N PRO A 85 -14.39 -3.76 1.60
CA PRO A 85 -13.97 -4.98 2.31
C PRO A 85 -12.47 -5.24 2.19
N VAL A 86 -11.89 -4.97 1.00
CA VAL A 86 -10.46 -5.12 0.75
C VAL A 86 -9.65 -4.15 1.62
N ALA A 87 -10.00 -2.86 1.63
CA ALA A 87 -9.35 -1.86 2.47
C ALA A 87 -9.45 -2.21 3.97
N LEU A 88 -10.62 -2.67 4.42
CA LEU A 88 -10.86 -3.04 5.81
C LEU A 88 -10.00 -4.24 6.24
N VAL A 89 -9.96 -5.31 5.44
CA VAL A 89 -9.14 -6.49 5.74
C VAL A 89 -7.67 -6.14 5.77
N MET A 90 -7.18 -5.36 4.80
CA MET A 90 -5.79 -4.92 4.76
C MET A 90 -5.44 -4.10 6.01
N ASN A 91 -6.27 -3.11 6.34
CA ASN A 91 -6.04 -2.26 7.50
C ASN A 91 -6.13 -3.04 8.82
N ALA A 92 -7.05 -4.00 8.95
CA ALA A 92 -7.17 -4.86 10.12
C ALA A 92 -5.94 -5.76 10.33
N VAL A 93 -5.40 -6.35 9.25
CA VAL A 93 -4.18 -7.16 9.31
C VAL A 93 -2.98 -6.30 9.70
N VAL A 94 -2.84 -5.10 9.13
CA VAL A 94 -1.78 -4.14 9.50
C VAL A 94 -1.96 -3.69 10.96
N ALA A 95 -3.18 -3.45 11.43
CA ALA A 95 -3.44 -3.12 12.84
C ALA A 95 -3.01 -4.26 13.77
N ALA A 96 -3.46 -5.48 13.50
CA ALA A 96 -3.13 -6.66 14.32
C ALA A 96 -1.62 -6.96 14.33
N THR A 97 -0.98 -6.90 13.16
CA THR A 97 0.45 -7.14 13.07
C THR A 97 1.27 -6.03 13.73
N SER A 98 0.78 -4.80 13.83
CA SER A 98 1.51 -3.72 14.53
C SER A 98 1.74 -4.03 16.01
N VAL A 99 0.77 -4.69 16.65
CA VAL A 99 0.86 -5.14 18.04
C VAL A 99 1.85 -6.29 18.16
N TYR A 100 1.78 -7.26 17.23
CA TYR A 100 2.72 -8.37 17.15
C TYR A 100 4.17 -7.90 16.90
N SER A 101 4.35 -6.85 16.10
CA SER A 101 5.66 -6.29 15.76
C SER A 101 6.43 -5.77 16.98
N MET A 102 5.75 -5.27 18.02
CA MET A 102 6.44 -4.70 19.18
C MET A 102 7.33 -5.69 19.94
N PRO A 103 6.83 -6.84 20.46
CA PRO A 103 7.67 -7.84 21.10
C PRO A 103 8.61 -8.54 20.11
N TYR A 104 8.17 -8.75 18.86
CA TYR A 104 9.01 -9.37 17.83
C TYR A 104 10.24 -8.53 17.51
N MET A 105 10.07 -7.22 17.30
CA MET A 105 11.17 -6.32 16.96
C MET A 105 12.16 -6.15 18.10
N LYS A 106 11.72 -6.26 19.36
CA LYS A 106 12.66 -6.35 20.49
C LYS A 106 13.63 -7.52 20.30
N HIS A 107 13.10 -8.72 20.09
CA HIS A 107 13.91 -9.92 19.88
C HIS A 107 14.79 -9.80 18.63
N ARG A 108 14.26 -9.27 17.52
CA ARG A 108 15.03 -9.09 16.29
C ARG A 108 16.20 -8.11 16.48
N LEU A 109 15.98 -6.99 17.16
CA LEU A 109 17.03 -6.01 17.42
C LEU A 109 18.10 -6.56 18.36
N GLU A 110 17.72 -7.31 19.40
CA GLU A 110 18.66 -8.04 20.26
C GLU A 110 19.49 -9.04 19.47
N ALA A 111 18.88 -9.81 18.56
CA ALA A 111 19.59 -10.76 17.71
C ALA A 111 20.54 -10.09 16.69
N MET A 112 20.22 -8.88 16.20
CA MET A 112 21.09 -8.15 15.26
C MET A 112 22.25 -7.42 15.93
N PHE A 113 22.01 -6.83 17.11
CA PHE A 113 22.94 -5.88 17.72
C PHE A 113 23.50 -6.35 19.07
N GLY A 114 23.12 -7.55 19.54
CA GLY A 114 23.49 -8.09 20.85
C GLY A 114 22.79 -7.41 22.04
N LYS A 115 21.93 -6.41 21.78
CA LYS A 115 21.16 -5.65 22.77
C LYS A 115 19.95 -4.99 22.13
N GLU A 116 18.97 -4.62 22.95
CA GLU A 116 17.84 -3.82 22.48
C GLU A 116 18.32 -2.43 22.04
N ARG A 117 18.02 -2.06 20.79
CA ARG A 117 18.31 -0.73 20.23
C ARG A 117 17.03 0.08 20.07
N ALA A 118 16.66 0.80 21.14
CA ALA A 118 15.43 1.57 21.17
C ALA A 118 15.35 2.66 20.08
N ASP A 119 16.50 3.12 19.57
CA ASP A 119 16.61 4.12 18.50
C ASP A 119 16.17 3.62 17.11
N GLN A 120 15.98 2.30 16.94
CA GLN A 120 15.58 1.69 15.67
C GLN A 120 14.06 1.54 15.50
N TYR A 121 13.30 1.52 16.60
CA TYR A 121 11.82 1.43 16.54
C TYR A 121 11.16 2.58 15.74
N PRO A 122 11.58 3.85 15.83
CA PRO A 122 10.95 4.90 15.03
C PRO A 122 11.10 4.65 13.54
N LEU A 123 12.29 4.23 13.09
CA LEU A 123 12.55 3.92 11.67
C LEU A 123 11.68 2.74 11.19
N TYR A 124 11.54 1.71 12.02
CA TYR A 124 10.66 0.59 11.72
C TYR A 124 9.19 1.04 11.60
N PHE A 125 8.65 1.73 12.62
CA PHE A 125 7.23 2.07 12.67
C PHE A 125 6.82 3.20 11.71
N VAL A 126 7.74 4.07 11.30
CA VAL A 126 7.53 5.02 10.19
C VAL A 126 7.25 4.24 8.90
N ASN A 127 8.16 3.35 8.50
CA ASN A 127 7.99 2.52 7.30
C ASN A 127 6.77 1.61 7.41
N TYR A 128 6.52 1.07 8.60
CA TYR A 128 5.36 0.24 8.87
C TYR A 128 4.03 0.97 8.60
N LEU A 129 3.89 2.22 9.05
CA LEU A 129 2.68 3.01 8.83
C LEU A 129 2.49 3.40 7.36
N LEU A 130 3.57 3.53 6.58
CA LEU A 130 3.47 3.77 5.14
C LEU A 130 2.82 2.60 4.40
N PHE A 131 2.89 1.36 4.92
CA PHE A 131 2.10 0.26 4.35
C PHE A 131 0.60 0.51 4.48
N ALA A 132 0.13 1.04 5.62
CA ALA A 132 -1.29 1.32 5.78
C ALA A 132 -1.76 2.40 4.81
N VAL A 133 -0.98 3.46 4.64
CA VAL A 133 -1.24 4.53 3.66
C VAL A 133 -1.31 3.95 2.25
N GLY A 134 -0.30 3.17 1.85
CA GLY A 134 -0.23 2.59 0.52
C GLY A 134 -1.32 1.56 0.24
N LEU A 135 -1.58 0.62 1.16
CA LEU A 135 -2.58 -0.43 0.98
C LEU A 135 -4.01 0.13 0.92
N ALA A 136 -4.35 1.06 1.83
CA ALA A 136 -5.64 1.74 1.78
C ALA A 136 -5.77 2.59 0.51
N GLY A 137 -4.70 3.28 0.11
CA GLY A 137 -4.67 4.06 -1.13
C GLY A 137 -4.90 3.21 -2.37
N VAL A 138 -4.21 2.06 -2.49
CA VAL A 138 -4.43 1.11 -3.59
C VAL A 138 -5.88 0.64 -3.64
N ALA A 139 -6.47 0.30 -2.49
CA ALA A 139 -7.85 -0.16 -2.43
C ALA A 139 -8.84 0.95 -2.84
N LEU A 140 -8.63 2.20 -2.41
CA LEU A 140 -9.62 3.25 -2.56
C LEU A 140 -9.44 4.11 -3.83
N SER A 141 -8.30 4.03 -4.52
CA SER A 141 -7.97 4.88 -5.69
C SER A 141 -9.05 4.84 -6.80
N THR A 142 -9.38 6.00 -7.36
CA THR A 142 -10.30 6.12 -8.52
C THR A 142 -9.59 6.29 -9.87
N ASN A 143 -8.30 6.61 -9.85
CA ASN A 143 -7.50 6.84 -11.06
C ASN A 143 -6.18 6.06 -11.03
N LEU A 144 -5.66 5.81 -12.23
CA LEU A 144 -4.52 4.94 -12.48
C LEU A 144 -3.20 5.48 -11.94
N ILE A 145 -2.97 6.79 -12.03
CA ILE A 145 -1.71 7.39 -11.57
C ILE A 145 -1.65 7.43 -10.04
N GLU A 146 -2.78 7.70 -9.38
CA GLU A 146 -2.92 7.58 -7.92
C GLU A 146 -2.66 6.14 -7.47
N LEU A 147 -3.28 5.16 -8.14
CA LEU A 147 -3.06 3.74 -7.89
C LEU A 147 -1.58 3.37 -8.02
N TYR A 148 -0.91 3.82 -9.08
CA TYR A 148 0.53 3.63 -9.27
C TYR A 148 1.36 4.21 -8.11
N VAL A 149 1.08 5.45 -7.70
CA VAL A 149 1.79 6.11 -6.59
C VAL A 149 1.63 5.33 -5.30
N PHE A 150 0.43 4.85 -4.98
CA PHE A 150 0.22 4.05 -3.78
C PHE A 150 0.86 2.66 -3.86
N VAL A 151 0.90 2.02 -5.04
CA VAL A 151 1.64 0.76 -5.24
C VAL A 151 3.14 0.94 -4.98
N GLU A 152 3.73 2.05 -5.40
CA GLU A 152 5.13 2.38 -5.13
C GLU A 152 5.34 2.76 -3.65
N LEU A 153 4.37 3.44 -3.03
CA LEU A 153 4.40 3.74 -1.60
C LEU A 153 4.37 2.47 -0.74
N VAL A 154 3.81 1.37 -1.23
CA VAL A 154 3.90 0.05 -0.58
C VAL A 154 5.26 -0.61 -0.84
N LEU A 155 5.87 -0.40 -2.02
CA LEU A 155 7.14 -1.02 -2.42
C LEU A 155 8.36 -0.44 -1.68
N ILE A 156 8.40 0.88 -1.50
CA ILE A 156 9.57 1.55 -0.90
C ILE A 156 9.77 1.11 0.56
N PRO A 157 8.73 1.09 1.43
CA PRO A 157 8.88 0.63 2.81
C PRO A 157 9.20 -0.86 2.93
N SER A 158 8.66 -1.73 2.07
CA SER A 158 9.02 -3.16 2.10
C SER A 158 10.48 -3.36 1.74
N TYR A 159 10.98 -2.70 0.70
CA TYR A 159 12.39 -2.70 0.35
C TYR A 159 13.27 -2.26 1.53
N LEU A 160 12.95 -1.11 2.15
CA LEU A 160 13.70 -0.57 3.28
C LEU A 160 13.67 -1.50 4.49
N LEU A 161 12.52 -2.08 4.81
CA LEU A 161 12.39 -2.97 5.97
C LEU A 161 13.12 -4.31 5.77
N ILE A 162 13.15 -4.86 4.56
CA ILE A 162 13.99 -6.02 4.23
C ILE A 162 15.46 -5.62 4.42
N GLY A 163 15.94 -4.56 3.77
CA GLY A 163 17.36 -4.18 3.82
C GLY A 163 17.86 -3.81 5.22
N LEU A 164 17.03 -3.15 6.03
CA LEU A 164 17.41 -2.72 7.37
C LEU A 164 17.30 -3.85 8.40
N PHE A 165 16.19 -4.59 8.40
CA PHE A 165 15.82 -5.47 9.51
C PHE A 165 15.77 -6.97 9.16
N GLY A 166 16.10 -7.32 7.92
CA GLY A 166 16.11 -8.71 7.46
C GLY A 166 17.17 -9.60 8.11
N TYR A 167 17.35 -10.80 7.57
CA TYR A 167 18.13 -11.88 8.19
C TYR A 167 19.56 -11.98 7.66
N VAL A 168 19.81 -12.84 6.67
CA VAL A 168 21.16 -13.25 6.25
C VAL A 168 21.66 -12.36 5.12
N ASP A 169 21.05 -12.45 3.94
CA ASP A 169 21.49 -11.73 2.73
C ASP A 169 20.62 -10.49 2.44
N LYS A 170 20.15 -9.86 3.52
CA LYS A 170 19.08 -8.84 3.49
C LYS A 170 19.29 -7.69 2.50
N GLU A 171 20.50 -7.18 2.33
CA GLU A 171 20.78 -6.06 1.42
C GLU A 171 20.67 -6.48 -0.05
N ARG A 172 21.28 -7.63 -0.40
CA ARG A 172 21.22 -8.20 -1.74
C ARG A 172 19.79 -8.58 -2.11
N ILE A 173 19.07 -9.22 -1.19
CA ILE A 173 17.69 -9.64 -1.42
C ILE A 173 16.74 -8.44 -1.49
N ALA A 174 16.94 -7.41 -0.66
CA ALA A 174 16.19 -6.17 -0.78
C ALA A 174 16.38 -5.55 -2.17
N LEU A 175 17.62 -5.42 -2.65
CA LEU A 175 17.89 -4.83 -3.97
C LEU A 175 17.26 -5.67 -5.10
N MET A 176 17.38 -6.99 -5.03
CA MET A 176 16.73 -7.89 -5.99
C MET A 176 15.21 -7.71 -5.97
N TYR A 177 14.59 -7.73 -4.78
CA TYR A 177 13.17 -7.49 -4.58
C TYR A 177 12.73 -6.16 -5.21
N PHE A 178 13.47 -5.08 -4.95
CA PHE A 178 13.20 -3.75 -5.48
C PHE A 178 13.25 -3.73 -7.00
N ILE A 179 14.33 -4.24 -7.60
CA ILE A 179 14.50 -4.26 -9.07
C ILE A 179 13.36 -5.01 -9.74
N TRP A 180 13.03 -6.23 -9.30
CA TRP A 180 11.96 -7.03 -9.91
C TRP A 180 10.60 -6.35 -9.83
N ASN A 181 10.25 -5.80 -8.66
CA ASN A 181 8.98 -5.12 -8.48
C ASN A 181 8.92 -3.79 -9.26
N HIS A 182 10.04 -3.07 -9.35
CA HIS A 182 10.10 -1.79 -10.04
C HIS A 182 10.07 -1.95 -11.57
N VAL A 183 10.62 -3.05 -12.11
CA VAL A 183 10.39 -3.43 -13.53
C VAL A 183 8.91 -3.61 -13.82
N GLY A 184 8.17 -4.31 -12.96
CA GLY A 184 6.71 -4.43 -13.06
C GLY A 184 6.00 -3.08 -12.98
N ALA A 185 6.44 -2.21 -12.06
CA ALA A 185 5.92 -0.86 -11.92
C ALA A 185 6.13 -0.01 -13.18
N PHE A 186 7.30 -0.10 -13.83
CA PHE A 186 7.54 0.60 -15.10
C PHE A 186 6.63 0.13 -16.22
N LEU A 187 6.38 -1.18 -16.35
CA LEU A 187 5.45 -1.72 -17.33
C LEU A 187 4.02 -1.24 -17.06
N PHE A 188 3.61 -1.27 -15.79
CA PHE A 188 2.32 -0.74 -15.36
C PHE A 188 2.18 0.73 -15.74
N LEU A 189 3.17 1.58 -15.40
CA LEU A 189 3.19 3.00 -15.75
C LEU A 189 3.14 3.22 -17.27
N ALA A 190 3.89 2.45 -18.06
CA ALA A 190 3.86 2.55 -19.51
C ALA A 190 2.44 2.30 -20.06
N GLY A 191 1.74 1.30 -19.55
CA GLY A 191 0.34 1.05 -19.91
C GLY A 191 -0.60 2.18 -19.49
N ILE A 192 -0.45 2.74 -18.29
CA ILE A 192 -1.20 3.91 -17.81
C ILE A 192 -1.02 5.10 -18.76
N LEU A 193 0.21 5.37 -19.20
CA LEU A 193 0.49 6.48 -20.12
C LEU A 193 -0.19 6.29 -21.47
N ILE A 194 -0.23 5.05 -22.00
CA ILE A 194 -1.00 4.77 -23.23
C ILE A 194 -2.49 5.06 -23.02
N VAL A 195 -3.07 4.63 -21.89
CA VAL A 195 -4.48 4.94 -21.55
C VAL A 195 -4.69 6.46 -21.55
N TYR A 196 -3.82 7.22 -20.90
CA TYR A 196 -3.93 8.67 -20.84
C TYR A 196 -3.83 9.35 -22.21
N PHE A 197 -2.83 8.98 -23.02
CA PHE A 197 -2.65 9.59 -24.35
C PHE A 197 -3.75 9.21 -25.35
N THR A 198 -4.53 8.17 -25.08
CA THR A 198 -5.65 7.74 -25.94
C THR A 198 -7.02 8.20 -25.45
N SER A 199 -7.25 8.26 -24.14
CA SER A 199 -8.53 8.69 -23.54
C SER A 199 -8.55 10.15 -23.09
N GLY A 200 -7.38 10.74 -22.82
CA GLY A 200 -7.25 12.04 -22.16
C GLY A 200 -7.49 12.02 -20.65
N SER A 201 -7.65 10.85 -20.03
CA SER A 201 -8.01 10.69 -18.62
C SER A 201 -7.15 9.64 -17.92
N PHE A 202 -6.95 9.83 -16.61
CA PHE A 202 -6.36 8.82 -15.73
C PHE A 202 -7.43 8.02 -14.96
N ASN A 203 -8.71 8.41 -15.02
CA ASN A 203 -9.75 7.72 -14.25
C ASN A 203 -9.93 6.29 -14.74
N ILE A 204 -10.11 5.38 -13.78
CA ILE A 204 -10.34 3.96 -14.09
C ILE A 204 -11.66 3.79 -14.87
N GLU A 205 -12.70 4.56 -14.52
CA GLU A 205 -14.00 4.53 -15.20
C GLU A 205 -13.91 4.89 -16.69
N ASP A 206 -12.92 5.70 -17.09
CA ASP A 206 -12.75 6.15 -18.47
C ASP A 206 -11.97 5.13 -19.33
N MET A 207 -11.42 4.07 -18.75
CA MET A 207 -10.64 3.05 -19.47
C MET A 207 -11.45 2.32 -20.55
N ALA A 208 -12.77 2.15 -20.35
CA ALA A 208 -13.62 1.51 -21.35
C ALA A 208 -13.68 2.29 -22.68
N SER A 209 -13.39 3.60 -22.65
CA SER A 209 -13.44 4.46 -23.84
C SER A 209 -12.38 4.10 -24.89
N ILE A 210 -11.28 3.46 -24.49
CA ILE A 210 -10.19 3.09 -25.40
C ILE A 210 -10.40 1.72 -26.04
N ALA A 211 -11.48 0.98 -25.72
CA ALA A 211 -11.67 -0.41 -26.18
C ALA A 211 -11.59 -0.62 -27.70
N ARG A 212 -11.89 0.41 -28.50
CA ARG A 212 -11.82 0.38 -29.98
C ARG A 212 -10.52 0.98 -30.55
N ASN A 213 -9.62 1.44 -29.70
CA ASN A 213 -8.35 2.03 -30.10
C ASN A 213 -7.32 0.92 -30.42
N PRO A 214 -6.54 0.99 -31.51
CA PRO A 214 -5.49 0.02 -31.82
C PRO A 214 -4.44 -0.18 -30.71
N LEU A 215 -4.23 0.82 -29.86
CA LEU A 215 -3.28 0.78 -28.75
C LEU A 215 -3.85 0.14 -27.47
N ALA A 216 -5.16 -0.16 -27.43
CA ALA A 216 -5.79 -0.71 -26.23
C ALA A 216 -5.19 -2.05 -25.80
N PHE A 217 -4.88 -2.91 -26.78
CA PHE A 217 -4.20 -4.18 -26.52
C PHE A 217 -2.88 -3.97 -25.79
N TRP A 218 -2.05 -3.03 -26.24
CA TRP A 218 -0.75 -2.75 -25.61
C TRP A 218 -0.89 -2.13 -24.23
N ALA A 219 -1.87 -1.23 -24.03
CA ALA A 219 -2.17 -0.67 -22.71
C ALA A 219 -2.51 -1.78 -21.70
N VAL A 220 -3.47 -2.65 -22.05
CA VAL A 220 -3.90 -3.75 -21.19
C VAL A 220 -2.78 -4.76 -20.98
N LEU A 221 -2.03 -5.12 -22.02
CA LEU A 221 -0.91 -6.07 -21.93
C LEU A 221 0.16 -5.55 -20.96
N LEU A 222 0.57 -4.29 -21.09
CA LEU A 222 1.61 -3.70 -20.23
C LEU A 222 1.15 -3.58 -18.77
N ILE A 223 -0.11 -3.16 -18.55
CA ILE A 223 -0.72 -3.14 -17.20
C ILE A 223 -0.72 -4.55 -16.61
N LEU A 224 -1.23 -5.53 -17.36
CA LEU A 224 -1.36 -6.91 -16.89
C LEU A 224 0.01 -7.51 -16.58
N VAL A 225 0.98 -7.40 -17.48
CA VAL A 225 2.34 -7.91 -17.24
C VAL A 225 2.97 -7.21 -16.04
N GLY A 226 2.80 -5.90 -15.87
CA GLY A 226 3.25 -5.17 -14.68
C GLY A 226 2.69 -5.77 -13.38
N TRP A 227 1.41 -6.14 -13.36
CA TRP A 227 0.79 -6.82 -12.22
C TRP A 227 1.23 -8.28 -12.04
N LEU A 228 1.52 -9.02 -13.12
CA LEU A 228 2.08 -10.37 -13.04
C LEU A 228 3.46 -10.38 -12.35
N PHE A 229 4.29 -9.37 -12.59
CA PHE A 229 5.53 -9.16 -11.83
C PHE A 229 5.27 -8.97 -10.33
N LYS A 230 4.31 -8.11 -9.98
CA LYS A 230 3.93 -7.79 -8.59
C LYS A 230 3.31 -8.99 -7.85
N MET A 231 2.55 -9.81 -8.56
CA MET A 231 1.90 -11.02 -8.04
C MET A 231 2.83 -12.22 -7.97
N ALA A 232 4.08 -12.10 -8.45
CA ALA A 232 5.03 -13.21 -8.48
C ALA A 232 4.43 -14.46 -9.14
N THR A 233 3.76 -14.29 -10.29
CA THR A 233 3.21 -15.44 -11.04
C THR A 233 4.30 -16.27 -11.69
N PHE A 234 3.93 -17.41 -12.29
CA PHE A 234 4.87 -18.20 -13.09
C PHE A 234 5.64 -17.33 -14.09
N GLY A 235 6.95 -17.52 -14.20
CA GLY A 235 7.86 -16.67 -14.97
C GLY A 235 8.40 -15.42 -14.24
N PHE A 236 7.64 -14.85 -13.30
CA PHE A 236 8.02 -13.62 -12.56
C PHE A 236 8.18 -13.82 -11.05
N HIS A 237 8.05 -15.05 -10.56
CA HIS A 237 8.06 -15.42 -9.14
C HIS A 237 9.45 -15.42 -8.47
N VAL A 238 10.53 -15.24 -9.23
CA VAL A 238 11.91 -15.44 -8.76
C VAL A 238 12.21 -14.65 -7.48
N TRP A 239 11.68 -13.44 -7.35
CA TRP A 239 11.96 -12.59 -6.20
C TRP A 239 11.25 -13.03 -4.91
N LEU A 240 10.12 -13.73 -5.01
CA LEU A 240 9.20 -13.95 -3.89
C LEU A 240 9.74 -14.90 -2.82
N PRO A 241 10.30 -16.09 -3.15
CA PRO A 241 10.85 -17.00 -2.14
C PRO A 241 11.96 -16.37 -1.31
N TRP A 242 12.84 -15.60 -1.95
CA TRP A 242 13.93 -14.89 -1.27
C TRP A 242 13.41 -13.77 -0.38
N ALA A 243 12.45 -12.97 -0.87
CA ALA A 243 11.84 -11.92 -0.06
C ALA A 243 11.18 -12.48 1.21
N HIS A 244 10.49 -13.62 1.10
CA HIS A 244 9.91 -14.33 2.25
C HIS A 244 10.94 -14.92 3.21
N GLY A 245 12.11 -15.32 2.71
CA GLY A 245 13.23 -15.77 3.52
C GLY A 245 13.88 -14.64 4.33
N GLU A 246 13.83 -13.40 3.86
CA GLU A 246 14.63 -12.30 4.40
C GLU A 246 13.85 -11.22 5.13
N HIS A 247 12.56 -11.00 4.87
CA HIS A 247 11.81 -9.95 5.58
C HIS A 247 11.65 -10.28 7.09
N PRO A 248 11.57 -9.28 7.99
CA PRO A 248 11.13 -9.52 9.36
C PRO A 248 9.78 -10.23 9.40
N THR A 249 9.63 -11.29 10.19
CA THR A 249 8.36 -12.05 10.27
C THR A 249 7.19 -11.18 10.73
N SER A 250 7.48 -10.10 11.46
CA SER A 250 6.50 -9.07 11.84
C SER A 250 5.76 -8.40 10.68
N ILE A 251 6.32 -8.43 9.46
CA ILE A 251 5.65 -7.89 8.26
C ILE A 251 5.23 -8.99 7.27
N ALA A 252 5.36 -10.28 7.62
CA ALA A 252 5.07 -11.40 6.71
C ALA A 252 3.64 -11.36 6.16
N ALA A 253 2.65 -11.08 7.02
CA ALA A 253 1.26 -10.98 6.61
C ALA A 253 1.01 -9.78 5.66
N ILE A 254 1.75 -8.69 5.85
CA ILE A 254 1.70 -7.52 4.96
C ILE A 254 2.29 -7.89 3.60
N ILE A 255 3.43 -8.58 3.54
CA ILE A 255 4.01 -9.06 2.28
C ILE A 255 3.04 -9.99 1.54
N ALA A 256 2.33 -10.87 2.26
CA ALA A 256 1.30 -11.72 1.66
C ALA A 256 0.14 -10.90 1.05
N ILE A 257 -0.30 -9.83 1.72
CA ILE A 257 -1.27 -8.88 1.15
C ILE A 257 -0.72 -8.23 -0.12
N ILE A 258 0.55 -7.80 -0.12
CA ILE A 258 1.18 -7.11 -1.27
C ILE A 258 1.15 -7.98 -2.52
N VAL A 259 1.45 -9.27 -2.39
CA VAL A 259 1.36 -10.23 -3.50
C VAL A 259 -0.10 -10.38 -3.96
N GLY A 260 -1.05 -10.38 -3.02
CA GLY A 260 -2.49 -10.45 -3.31
C GLY A 260 -3.10 -9.19 -3.92
N LEU A 261 -2.44 -8.02 -3.85
CA LEU A 261 -2.97 -6.74 -4.37
C LEU A 261 -3.31 -6.82 -5.86
N GLY A 262 -2.51 -7.55 -6.64
CA GLY A 262 -2.76 -7.65 -8.08
C GLY A 262 -4.08 -8.32 -8.43
N ASN A 263 -4.57 -9.24 -7.59
CA ASN A 263 -5.90 -9.84 -7.78
C ASN A 263 -7.00 -8.76 -7.68
N TYR A 264 -6.91 -7.91 -6.65
CA TYR A 264 -7.86 -6.82 -6.47
C TYR A 264 -7.80 -5.85 -7.64
N VAL A 265 -6.59 -5.42 -8.02
CA VAL A 265 -6.44 -4.42 -9.08
C VAL A 265 -6.89 -4.95 -10.43
N ILE A 266 -6.56 -6.19 -10.80
CA ILE A 266 -7.02 -6.79 -12.06
C ILE A 266 -8.55 -6.90 -12.12
N VAL A 267 -9.23 -7.11 -10.98
CA VAL A 267 -10.71 -7.11 -10.92
C VAL A 267 -11.29 -5.70 -11.02
N ARG A 268 -10.55 -4.69 -10.53
CA ARG A 268 -10.99 -3.29 -10.52
C ARG A 268 -10.83 -2.60 -11.89
N LEU A 269 -9.80 -2.97 -12.64
CA LEU A 269 -9.51 -2.43 -13.98
C LEU A 269 -10.30 -3.18 -15.07
#